data_AF-A0A1T5BZU2-F1
#
_entry.id   AF-A0A1T5BZU2-F1
#
_cell.length_a   1.000
_cell.length_b   1.000
_cell.length_c   1.000
_cell.angle_alpha   90.00
_cell.angle_beta   90.00
_cell.angle_gamma   90.00
#
_symmetry.space_group_name_H-M   'P 1'
#
loop_
_entity.id
_entity.type
_entity.pdbx_description
1 polymer ?
#
loop_
_entity_poly.entity_id
_entity_poly.type
_entity_poly.pdbx_seq_one_letter_code
_entity_poly.pdbx_strand_id
1 'polypeptide(L)'
;MAREYDIAHIVERDRARLRPDLDGKIHLIVGGADTFYLDGPARRLKAVLGRLGANSSFRFVPGRTHFDLYAEGRDRMALLKTIAKEIYAAARPAGARAP
;
A
#
# COMPACT_ATOMS: atom_id res chain seq x y z
N MET A 1 2.28 12.22 19.77
CA MET A 1 2.80 11.97 18.42
C MET A 1 2.78 13.29 17.68
N ALA A 2 3.92 13.72 17.13
CA ALA A 2 3.99 14.94 16.35
C ALA A 2 3.11 14.77 15.10
N ARG A 3 2.21 15.73 14.83
CA ARG A 3 1.22 15.65 13.72
C ARG A 3 1.89 15.62 12.35
N GLU A 4 3.16 16.02 12.30
CA GLU A 4 4.01 16.15 11.13
C GLU A 4 4.46 14.80 10.56
N TYR A 5 4.37 13.72 11.33
CA TYR A 5 4.74 12.36 10.90
C TYR A 5 3.54 11.41 10.80
N ASP A 6 2.34 11.87 11.16
CA ASP A 6 1.12 11.08 11.00
C ASP A 6 0.65 11.16 9.55
N ILE A 7 1.00 10.15 8.76
CA ILE A 7 0.63 10.07 7.34
C ILE A 7 -0.89 10.12 7.12
N ALA A 8 -1.70 9.58 8.04
CA ALA A 8 -3.14 9.62 7.91
C ALA A 8 -3.67 11.05 8.08
N HIS A 9 -3.13 11.77 9.08
CA HIS A 9 -3.42 13.19 9.27
C HIS A 9 -2.97 14.05 8.08
N ILE A 10 -1.78 13.80 7.52
CA ILE A 10 -1.25 14.55 6.38
C ILE A 10 -2.14 14.37 5.14
N VAL A 11 -2.52 13.12 4.84
CA VAL A 11 -3.37 12.84 3.68
C VAL A 11 -4.77 13.45 3.83
N GLU A 12 -5.33 13.44 5.04
CA GLU A 12 -6.62 14.08 5.33
C GLU A 12 -6.54 15.61 5.21
N ARG A 13 -5.56 16.24 5.87
CA ARG A 13 -5.35 17.70 5.86
C ARG A 13 -5.09 18.24 4.46
N ASP A 14 -4.20 17.57 3.71
CA ASP A 14 -3.70 18.06 2.43
C ASP A 14 -4.39 17.41 1.23
N ARG A 15 -5.55 16.77 1.42
CA ARG A 15 -6.21 15.95 0.39
C ARG A 15 -6.39 16.69 -0.93
N ALA A 16 -6.80 17.97 -0.90
CA ALA A 16 -7.01 18.76 -2.11
C ALA A 16 -5.73 18.86 -2.96
N ARG A 17 -4.57 19.01 -2.31
CA ARG A 17 -3.26 19.07 -2.95
C ARG A 17 -2.77 17.69 -3.39
N LEU A 18 -2.92 16.68 -2.53
CA LEU A 18 -2.33 15.35 -2.73
C LEU A 18 -3.15 14.42 -3.61
N ARG A 19 -4.46 14.68 -3.80
CA ARG A 19 -5.35 13.77 -4.54
C ARG A 19 -4.85 13.41 -5.94
N PRO A 20 -4.40 14.34 -6.81
CA PRO A 20 -3.92 13.99 -8.15
C PRO A 20 -2.72 13.02 -8.14
N ASP A 21 -1.92 13.09 -7.09
CA ASP A 21 -0.70 12.30 -6.97
C ASP A 21 -0.91 10.96 -6.28
N LEU A 22 -1.96 10.81 -5.47
CA LEU A 22 -2.16 9.65 -4.61
C LEU A 22 -3.39 8.79 -4.97
N ASP A 23 -4.44 9.38 -5.54
CA ASP A 23 -5.68 8.65 -5.80
C ASP A 23 -5.44 7.53 -6.83
N GLY A 24 -5.74 6.29 -6.44
CA GLY A 24 -5.50 5.09 -7.25
C GLY A 24 -4.04 4.60 -7.25
N LYS A 25 -3.14 5.26 -6.51
CA LYS A 25 -1.68 4.97 -6.51
C LYS A 25 -1.15 4.47 -5.16
N ILE A 26 -1.97 4.48 -4.10
CA ILE A 26 -1.57 3.95 -2.78
C ILE A 26 -1.77 2.43 -2.76
N HIS A 27 -0.65 1.69 -2.66
CA HIS A 27 -0.62 0.24 -2.45
C HIS A 27 0.21 -0.06 -1.20
N LEU A 28 -0.42 -0.64 -0.17
CA LEU A 28 0.25 -0.99 1.09
C LEU A 28 0.06 -2.47 1.39
N ILE A 29 1.16 -3.13 1.74
CA ILE A 29 1.16 -4.54 2.13
C ILE A 29 1.96 -4.67 3.42
N VAL A 30 1.39 -5.35 4.41
CA VAL A 30 2.03 -5.55 5.71
C VAL A 30 1.74 -6.94 6.24
N GLY A 31 2.68 -7.47 7.03
CA GLY A 31 2.51 -8.73 7.73
C GLY A 31 1.63 -8.59 8.97
N GLY A 32 0.70 -9.53 9.18
CA GLY A 32 -0.17 -9.55 10.36
C GLY A 32 0.53 -9.99 11.65
N ALA A 33 1.73 -10.56 11.54
CA ALA A 33 2.59 -10.94 12.67
C ALA A 33 3.86 -10.05 12.73
N ASP A 34 3.82 -8.85 12.14
CA ASP A 34 4.92 -7.90 12.20
C ASP A 34 5.11 -7.34 13.62
N THR A 35 6.26 -7.62 14.22
CA THR A 35 6.62 -7.18 15.58
C THR A 35 7.08 -5.72 15.67
N PHE A 36 7.17 -5.02 14.53
CA PHE A 36 7.34 -3.57 14.46
C PHE A 36 5.97 -2.84 14.56
N TYR A 37 4.88 -3.59 14.76
CA TYR A 37 3.53 -3.08 15.01
C TYR A 37 2.95 -2.26 13.86
N LEU A 38 3.38 -2.51 12.62
CA LEU A 38 2.95 -1.75 11.43
C LEU A 38 1.53 -2.09 10.94
N ASP A 39 0.94 -3.22 11.36
CA ASP A 39 -0.45 -3.59 11.04
C ASP A 39 -1.46 -2.54 11.54
N GLY A 40 -1.29 -2.07 12.78
CA GLY A 40 -2.18 -1.07 13.39
C GLY A 40 -2.22 0.26 12.62
N PRO A 41 -1.07 0.93 12.40
CA PRO A 41 -0.99 2.14 11.58
C PRO A 41 -1.50 1.95 10.16
N ALA A 42 -1.21 0.81 9.51
CA ALA A 42 -1.73 0.49 8.18
C ALA A 42 -3.26 0.41 8.15
N ARG A 43 -3.89 -0.22 9.15
CA ARG A 43 -5.36 -0.24 9.29
C ARG A 43 -5.94 1.15 9.54
N ARG A 44 -5.28 1.99 10.34
CA ARG A 44 -5.71 3.39 10.54
C ARG A 44 -5.66 4.18 9.25
N LEU A 45 -4.56 4.10 8.49
CA LEU A 45 -4.45 4.77 7.20
C LEU A 45 -5.53 4.29 6.23
N LYS A 46 -5.76 2.97 6.14
CA LYS A 46 -6.86 2.41 5.33
C LYS A 46 -8.21 3.00 5.71
N ALA A 47 -8.51 3.10 7.01
CA ALA A 47 -9.77 3.65 7.49
C ALA A 47 -9.93 5.13 7.09
N VAL A 48 -8.89 5.95 7.25
CA VAL A 48 -8.91 7.36 6.84
C VAL A 48 -9.12 7.49 5.33
N LEU A 49 -8.33 6.77 4.52
CA LEU A 49 -8.48 6.78 3.05
C LEU A 49 -9.88 6.34 2.61
N GLY A 50 -10.45 5.33 3.26
CA GLY A 50 -11.81 4.86 3.02
C GLY A 50 -12.87 5.93 3.32
N ARG A 51 -12.80 6.60 4.47
CA ARG A 51 -13.71 7.72 4.80
C ARG A 51 -13.63 8.86 3.77
N LEU A 52 -12.44 9.11 3.24
CA LEU A 52 -12.22 10.16 2.25
C LEU A 52 -12.55 9.70 0.82
N GLY A 53 -13.05 8.48 0.61
CA GLY A 53 -13.34 7.92 -0.72
C GLY A 53 -12.13 7.86 -1.65
N ALA A 54 -10.93 7.65 -1.11
CA ALA A 54 -9.71 7.49 -1.91
C ALA A 54 -9.58 6.08 -2.46
N ASN A 55 -9.22 5.95 -3.74
CA ASN A 55 -8.89 4.68 -4.36
C ASN A 55 -7.54 4.19 -3.85
N SER A 56 -7.51 3.08 -3.11
CA SER A 56 -6.29 2.52 -2.51
C SER A 56 -6.38 1.01 -2.33
N SER A 57 -5.22 0.33 -2.33
CA SER A 57 -5.09 -1.11 -2.17
C SER A 57 -4.33 -1.45 -0.89
N PHE A 58 -4.90 -2.33 -0.06
CA PHE A 58 -4.32 -2.78 1.20
C PHE A 58 -4.36 -4.31 1.31
N ARG A 59 -3.21 -4.94 1.56
CA ARG A 59 -3.09 -6.37 1.85
C ARG A 59 -2.46 -6.59 3.22
N PHE A 60 -3.17 -7.30 4.08
CA PHE A 60 -2.69 -7.71 5.40
C PHE A 60 -2.43 -9.22 5.34
N VAL A 61 -1.16 -9.64 5.35
CA VAL A 61 -0.79 -11.04 5.11
C VAL A 61 -0.71 -11.78 6.44
N PRO A 62 -1.65 -12.70 6.76
CA PRO A 62 -1.67 -13.38 8.06
C PRO A 62 -0.40 -14.19 8.30
N GLY A 63 0.10 -14.17 9.53
CA GLY A 63 1.28 -14.94 9.94
C GLY A 63 2.63 -14.44 9.40
N ARG A 64 2.65 -13.45 8.50
CA ARG A 64 3.89 -12.86 8.01
C ARG A 64 4.41 -11.80 8.96
N THR A 65 5.72 -11.81 9.15
CA THR A 65 6.52 -10.86 9.90
C THR A 65 7.12 -9.81 8.95
N HIS A 66 7.88 -8.87 9.51
CA HIS A 66 8.65 -7.91 8.72
C HIS A 66 9.69 -8.56 7.80
N PHE A 67 10.28 -9.68 8.21
CA PHE A 67 11.45 -10.27 7.56
C PHE A 67 11.12 -11.32 6.49
N ASP A 68 9.92 -11.90 6.54
CA ASP A 68 9.48 -12.95 5.62
C ASP A 68 8.30 -12.55 4.73
N LEU A 69 7.82 -11.31 4.81
CA LEU A 69 6.68 -10.80 4.03
C LEU A 69 6.79 -11.08 2.53
N TYR A 70 8.02 -11.03 1.99
CA TYR A 70 8.26 -11.21 0.55
C TYR A 70 8.25 -12.67 0.08
N ALA A 71 8.40 -13.63 0.99
CA ALA A 71 8.67 -15.02 0.66
C ALA A 71 7.40 -15.85 0.49
N GLU A 72 7.39 -16.70 -0.53
CA GLU A 72 6.37 -17.74 -0.74
C GLU A 72 7.03 -19.05 -1.17
N GLY A 73 6.78 -20.12 -0.42
CA GLY A 73 7.47 -21.40 -0.63
C GLY A 73 9.00 -21.25 -0.62
N ARG A 74 9.65 -21.62 -1.73
CA ARG A 74 11.10 -21.49 -1.93
C ARG A 74 11.53 -20.14 -2.54
N ASP A 75 10.57 -19.32 -2.99
CA ASP A 75 10.86 -18.03 -3.63
C ASP A 75 10.82 -16.90 -2.61
N ARG A 76 12.00 -16.42 -2.20
CA ARG A 76 12.13 -15.33 -1.22
C ARG A 76 11.63 -13.98 -1.73
N MET A 77 11.40 -13.83 -3.03
CA MET A 77 11.01 -12.57 -3.67
C MET A 77 9.65 -12.66 -4.40
N ALA A 78 8.83 -13.66 -4.06
CA ALA A 78 7.56 -13.93 -4.72
C ALA A 78 6.62 -12.71 -4.70
N LEU A 79 6.47 -12.07 -3.53
CA LEU A 79 5.60 -10.89 -3.41
C LEU A 79 6.12 -9.72 -4.24
N LEU A 80 7.45 -9.50 -4.27
CA LEU A 80 8.05 -8.40 -5.05
C LEU A 80 7.74 -8.57 -6.54
N LYS A 81 7.86 -9.79 -7.07
CA LYS A 81 7.50 -10.11 -8.45
C LYS A 81 6.01 -9.87 -8.72
N THR A 82 5.16 -10.17 -7.75
CA THR A 82 3.71 -9.91 -7.83
C THR A 82 3.42 -8.41 -7.89
N ILE A 83 4.00 -7.62 -6.98
CA ILE A 83 3.90 -6.15 -6.98
C ILE A 83 4.38 -5.58 -8.32
N ALA A 84 5.53 -6.05 -8.84
CA ALA A 84 6.06 -5.57 -10.12
C ALA A 84 5.09 -5.84 -11.28
N LYS A 85 4.46 -7.02 -11.33
CA LYS A 85 3.44 -7.35 -12.33
C LYS A 85 2.20 -6.46 -12.20
N GLU A 86 1.73 -6.22 -10.98
CA GLU A 86 0.57 -5.35 -10.70
C GLU A 86 0.84 -3.90 -11.13
N ILE A 87 2.01 -3.36 -10.78
CA ILE A 87 2.43 -2.01 -11.20
C ILE A 87 2.55 -1.94 -12.73
N TYR A 88 3.18 -2.95 -13.36
CA TYR A 88 3.31 -2.99 -14.82
C TYR A 88 1.95 -3.01 -15.51
N ALA A 89 1.01 -3.80 -15.02
CA ALA A 89 -0.36 -3.87 -15.55
C ALA A 89 -1.10 -2.54 -15.38
N ALA A 90 -0.97 -1.88 -14.23
CA ALA A 90 -1.58 -0.58 -13.98
C ALA A 90 -1.00 0.52 -14.90
N ALA A 91 0.30 0.47 -15.19
CA ALA A 91 0.96 1.42 -16.09
C ALA A 91 0.69 1.15 -17.58
N ARG A 92 0.30 -0.07 -17.95
CA ARG A 92 0.03 -0.49 -19.34
C ARG A 92 -1.27 -1.28 -19.42
N PRO A 93 -2.44 -0.65 -19.19
CA PRO A 93 -3.71 -1.31 -19.42
C PRO A 93 -3.80 -1.74 -20.89
N ALA A 94 -4.31 -2.96 -21.13
CA ALA A 94 -4.43 -3.54 -22.46
C ALA A 94 -5.10 -2.55 -23.43
N GLY A 95 -4.36 -2.06 -24.42
CA GLY A 95 -4.78 -0.99 -25.33
C GLY A 95 -3.80 0.18 -25.45
N ALA A 96 -2.83 0.31 -24.55
CA ALA A 96 -1.71 1.25 -24.74
C ALA A 96 -0.81 0.75 -25.88
N ARG A 97 -1.03 1.28 -27.09
CA ARG A 97 -0.22 1.04 -28.29
C ARG A 97 1.24 1.29 -27.94
N ALA A 98 2.09 0.27 -28.12
CA ALA A 98 3.54 0.48 -28.07
C ALA A 98 3.93 1.53 -29.14
N PRO A 99 4.88 2.43 -28.86
CA PRO A 99 5.40 3.36 -29.86
C PRO A 99 6.01 2.60 -31.05
#